data_AF-A0A7R9WXJ1-F1
#
_entry.id   AF-A0A7R9WXJ1-F1
#
_cell.length_a   1.000
_cell.length_b   1.000
_cell.length_c   1.000
_cell.angle_alpha   90.00
_cell.angle_beta   90.00
_cell.angle_gamma   90.00
#
_symmetry.space_group_name_H-M   'P 1'
#
loop_
_entity.id
_entity.type
_entity.pdbx_description
1 polymer ?
#
loop_
_entity_poly.entity_id
_entity_poly.type
_entity_poly.pdbx_seq_one_letter_code
_entity_poly.pdbx_strand_id
1 'polypeptide(L)'
;LACRSGKRNLVEYLMESDRIHFIMEDNDGNNLLHHACKRGRTDVLEYLVQCHQVDVNTNINKQNNKGDTPLYAACRRMEISCVRYLVESDDISDNVNLNICNSDGDTLLHQACYTRLRGSEDMIAYLVHCGKID
;
A
#
# COMPACT_ATOMS: atom_id res chain seq x y z
N LEU A 1 -6.34 -1.23 13.08
CA LEU A 1 -6.92 0.12 13.40
C LEU A 1 -5.86 1.22 13.52
N ALA A 2 -4.76 0.99 14.26
CA ALA A 2 -3.68 1.98 14.42
C ALA A 2 -3.09 2.43 13.09
N CYS A 3 -2.75 1.50 12.19
CA CYS A 3 -2.18 1.82 10.87
C CYS A 3 -3.13 2.69 10.03
N ARG A 4 -4.40 2.30 9.94
CA ARG A 4 -5.45 3.06 9.25
C ARG A 4 -5.58 4.50 9.79
N SER A 5 -5.36 4.69 11.08
CA SER A 5 -5.55 5.98 11.76
C SER A 5 -4.30 6.86 11.73
N GLY A 6 -3.16 6.38 11.24
CA GLY A 6 -1.89 7.12 11.26
C GLY A 6 -1.28 7.24 12.67
N LYS A 7 -1.62 6.35 13.59
CA LYS A 7 -1.11 6.40 14.97
C LYS A 7 0.26 5.73 15.04
N ARG A 8 1.28 6.33 14.44
CA ARG A 8 2.64 5.75 14.33
C ARG A 8 3.18 5.25 15.67
N ASN A 9 3.24 6.09 16.71
CA ASN A 9 3.75 5.67 18.03
C ASN A 9 3.02 4.45 18.62
N LEU A 10 1.72 4.29 18.35
CA LEU A 10 0.97 3.12 18.78
C LEU A 10 1.32 1.90 17.94
N VAL A 11 1.56 2.06 16.64
CA VAL A 11 2.06 0.98 15.78
C VAL A 11 3.44 0.53 16.26
N GLU A 12 4.34 1.47 16.53
CA GLU A 12 5.69 1.19 17.04
C GLU A 12 5.63 0.42 18.37
N TYR A 13 4.91 0.96 19.36
CA TYR A 13 4.73 0.31 20.66
C TYR A 13 4.15 -1.10 20.56
N LEU A 14 3.16 -1.30 19.68
CA LEU A 14 2.57 -2.61 19.47
C LEU A 14 3.59 -3.55 18.86
N MET A 15 4.25 -3.14 17.78
CA MET A 15 5.21 -3.98 17.08
C MET A 15 6.36 -4.37 18.02
N GLU A 16 6.93 -3.48 18.81
CA GLU A 16 8.02 -3.83 19.73
C GLU A 16 7.65 -4.82 20.85
N SER A 17 6.36 -5.17 21.00
CA SER A 17 5.91 -6.10 22.03
C SER A 17 5.83 -7.54 21.53
N ASP A 18 6.84 -8.36 21.87
CA ASP A 18 6.89 -9.82 21.62
C ASP A 18 5.70 -10.62 22.17
N ARG A 19 4.92 -10.02 23.08
CA ARG A 19 3.72 -10.64 23.68
C ARG A 19 2.49 -10.60 22.78
N ILE A 20 2.54 -9.84 21.69
CA ILE A 20 1.39 -9.62 20.81
C ILE A 20 1.60 -10.43 19.53
N HIS A 21 0.80 -11.49 19.37
CA HIS A 21 0.72 -12.18 18.09
C HIS A 21 -0.24 -11.41 17.19
N PHE A 22 0.29 -10.74 16.17
CA PHE A 22 -0.53 -9.99 15.21
C PHE A 22 -1.27 -10.93 14.26
N ILE A 23 -2.54 -10.61 14.03
CA ILE A 23 -3.21 -11.10 12.83
C ILE A 23 -2.77 -10.19 11.70
N MET A 24 -2.04 -10.74 10.73
CA MET A 24 -1.44 -9.96 9.66
C MET A 24 -2.47 -9.53 8.60
N GLU A 25 -3.69 -10.08 8.63
CA GLU A 25 -4.80 -9.79 7.70
C GLU A 25 -6.14 -9.67 8.44
N ASP A 26 -7.02 -8.78 7.96
CA ASP A 26 -8.42 -8.75 8.40
C ASP A 26 -9.32 -9.66 7.56
N ASN A 27 -10.62 -9.70 7.88
CA ASN A 27 -11.61 -10.52 7.17
C ASN A 27 -11.78 -10.16 5.68
N ASP A 28 -11.34 -8.97 5.28
CA ASP A 28 -11.34 -8.52 3.88
C ASP A 28 -10.03 -8.88 3.17
N GLY A 29 -9.12 -9.61 3.83
CA GLY A 29 -7.80 -9.96 3.32
C GLY A 29 -6.82 -8.77 3.31
N ASN A 30 -7.15 -7.66 3.98
CA ASN A 30 -6.25 -6.51 4.03
C ASN A 30 -5.19 -6.71 5.11
N ASN A 31 -3.92 -6.65 4.70
CA ASN A 31 -2.81 -6.56 5.64
C ASN A 31 -2.56 -5.13 6.14
N LEU A 32 -1.55 -4.98 7.02
CA LEU A 32 -1.18 -3.69 7.61
C LEU A 32 -0.85 -2.62 6.56
N LEU A 33 -0.14 -3.02 5.50
CA LEU A 33 0.26 -2.13 4.39
C LEU A 33 -0.96 -1.65 3.61
N HIS A 34 -1.95 -2.51 3.34
CA HIS A 34 -3.22 -2.08 2.72
C HIS A 34 -3.87 -0.94 3.51
N HIS A 35 -3.93 -1.06 4.83
CA HIS A 35 -4.58 -0.05 5.67
C HIS A 35 -3.81 1.27 5.73
N ALA A 36 -2.48 1.22 5.77
CA ALA A 36 -1.64 2.42 5.72
C ALA A 36 -1.76 3.12 4.36
N CYS A 37 -1.58 2.37 3.27
CA CYS A 37 -1.67 2.84 1.89
C CYS A 37 -3.04 3.44 1.55
N LYS A 38 -4.13 2.73 1.87
CA LYS A 38 -5.51 3.20 1.61
C LYS A 38 -5.85 4.52 2.32
N ARG A 39 -5.09 4.90 3.34
CA ARG A 39 -5.34 6.09 4.17
C ARG A 39 -4.23 7.14 4.08
N GLY A 40 -3.28 6.97 3.16
CA GLY A 40 -2.19 7.92 2.97
C GLY A 40 -1.29 8.05 4.19
N ARG A 41 -1.15 6.98 5.00
CA ARG A 41 -0.33 6.99 6.22
C ARG A 41 1.10 6.61 5.86
N THR A 42 1.77 7.47 5.09
CA THR A 42 3.15 7.23 4.62
C THR A 42 4.13 7.07 5.79
N ASP A 43 3.95 7.84 6.85
CA ASP A 43 4.73 7.75 8.09
C ASP A 43 4.63 6.37 8.76
N VAL A 44 3.44 5.77 8.78
CA VAL A 44 3.22 4.41 9.28
C VAL A 44 3.78 3.38 8.29
N LEU A 45 3.57 3.60 7.00
CA LEU A 45 4.04 2.70 5.95
C LEU A 45 5.57 2.56 5.99
N GLU A 46 6.28 3.66 6.11
CA GLU A 46 7.75 3.70 6.28
C GLU A 46 8.20 2.85 7.46
N TYR A 47 7.58 3.03 8.63
CA TYR A 47 7.90 2.25 9.81
C TYR A 47 7.62 0.76 9.60
N LEU A 48 6.46 0.40 9.02
CA LEU A 48 6.09 -0.98 8.77
C LEU A 48 7.06 -1.67 7.80
N VAL A 49 7.61 -0.94 6.82
CA VAL A 49 8.59 -1.48 5.88
C VAL A 49 9.93 -1.81 6.57
N GLN A 50 10.31 -1.04 7.58
CA GLN A 50 11.54 -1.24 8.35
C GLN A 50 11.37 -2.19 9.54
N CYS A 51 10.13 -2.57 9.87
CA CYS A 51 9.83 -3.37 11.05
C CYS A 51 10.09 -4.85 10.80
N HIS A 52 11.01 -5.45 11.56
CA HIS A 52 11.42 -6.86 11.42
C HIS A 52 10.29 -7.89 11.63
N GLN A 53 9.18 -7.50 12.27
CA GLN A 53 8.02 -8.38 12.46
C GLN A 53 7.08 -8.42 11.26
N VAL A 54 7.25 -7.50 10.32
CA VAL A 54 6.49 -7.47 9.09
C VAL A 54 7.35 -8.06 7.98
N ASP A 55 6.97 -9.24 7.50
CA ASP A 55 7.55 -9.76 6.26
C ASP A 55 6.98 -8.96 5.07
N VAL A 56 7.65 -7.87 4.73
CA VAL A 56 7.21 -6.94 3.68
C VAL A 56 7.18 -7.64 2.33
N ASN A 57 8.17 -8.48 2.02
CA ASN A 57 8.29 -9.12 0.71
C ASN A 57 7.10 -10.03 0.41
N THR A 58 6.62 -10.75 1.42
CA THR A 58 5.42 -11.59 1.30
C THR A 58 4.12 -10.76 1.22
N ASN A 59 4.11 -9.54 1.76
CA ASN A 59 2.90 -8.74 1.96
C ASN A 59 2.71 -7.61 0.94
N ILE A 60 3.77 -7.12 0.28
CA ILE A 60 3.76 -5.90 -0.54
C ILE A 60 2.93 -6.03 -1.82
N ASN A 61 2.82 -7.25 -2.36
CA ASN A 61 2.03 -7.59 -3.55
C ASN A 61 0.81 -8.46 -3.23
N LYS A 62 0.56 -8.76 -1.95
CA LYS A 62 -0.56 -9.63 -1.57
C LYS A 62 -1.88 -8.95 -1.94
N GLN A 63 -2.76 -9.69 -2.60
CA GLN A 63 -4.08 -9.19 -2.95
C GLN A 63 -5.08 -9.45 -1.82
N ASN A 64 -5.89 -8.45 -1.50
CA ASN A 64 -7.04 -8.60 -0.62
C ASN A 64 -8.21 -9.30 -1.34
N ASN A 65 -9.36 -9.44 -0.67
CA ASN A 65 -10.55 -10.12 -1.24
C ASN A 65 -11.16 -9.41 -2.48
N LYS A 66 -10.71 -8.19 -2.81
CA LYS A 66 -11.10 -7.44 -4.02
C LYS A 66 -10.02 -7.50 -5.11
N GLY A 67 -8.95 -8.26 -4.90
CA GLY A 67 -7.80 -8.29 -5.78
C GLY A 67 -6.90 -7.06 -5.64
N ASP A 68 -7.16 -6.13 -4.71
CA ASP A 68 -6.29 -4.96 -4.55
C ASP A 68 -5.00 -5.37 -3.84
N THR A 69 -3.85 -4.90 -4.33
CA THR A 69 -2.60 -4.87 -3.54
C THR A 69 -2.57 -3.63 -2.63
N PRO A 70 -1.61 -3.52 -1.67
CA PRO A 70 -1.37 -2.27 -0.95
C PRO A 70 -1.17 -1.06 -1.87
N LEU A 71 -0.40 -1.23 -2.94
CA LEU A 71 -0.18 -0.18 -3.94
C LEU A 71 -1.50 0.21 -4.64
N TYR A 72 -2.30 -0.77 -5.05
CA TYR A 72 -3.62 -0.51 -5.63
C TYR A 72 -4.54 0.24 -4.66
N ALA A 73 -4.50 -0.11 -3.37
CA ALA A 73 -5.28 0.56 -2.35
C ALA A 73 -4.89 2.04 -2.17
N ALA A 74 -3.60 2.40 -2.27
CA ALA A 74 -3.14 3.79 -2.31
C ALA A 74 -3.59 4.50 -3.59
N CYS A 75 -3.37 3.87 -4.75
CA CYS A 75 -3.78 4.41 -6.05
C CYS A 75 -5.28 4.72 -6.08
N ARG A 76 -6.15 3.77 -5.72
CA ARG A 76 -7.60 3.97 -5.67
C ARG A 76 -8.05 5.16 -4.81
N ARG A 77 -7.24 5.56 -3.84
CA ARG A 77 -7.53 6.67 -2.92
C ARG A 77 -6.78 7.95 -3.27
N MET A 78 -6.00 7.95 -4.35
CA MET A 78 -5.15 9.05 -4.79
C MET A 78 -4.11 9.47 -3.76
N GLU A 79 -3.63 8.52 -2.96
CA GLU A 79 -2.63 8.75 -1.93
C GLU A 79 -1.22 8.71 -2.54
N ILE A 80 -0.89 9.74 -3.34
CA ILE A 80 0.33 9.79 -4.16
C ILE A 80 1.62 9.63 -3.35
N SER A 81 1.66 10.11 -2.11
CA SER A 81 2.83 9.98 -1.24
C SER A 81 3.14 8.51 -0.90
N CYS A 82 2.10 7.69 -0.67
CA CYS A 82 2.29 6.25 -0.47
C CYS A 82 2.70 5.56 -1.76
N VAL A 83 2.11 5.95 -2.91
CA VAL A 83 2.47 5.38 -4.21
C VAL A 83 3.94 5.63 -4.53
N ARG A 84 4.42 6.86 -4.37
CA ARG A 84 5.83 7.22 -4.57
C ARG A 84 6.73 6.43 -3.65
N TYR A 85 6.44 6.39 -2.35
CA TYR A 85 7.24 5.63 -1.40
C TYR A 85 7.36 4.15 -1.79
N LEU A 86 6.25 3.50 -2.18
CA LEU A 86 6.28 2.10 -2.61
C LEU A 86 7.12 1.88 -3.89
N VAL A 87 7.05 2.81 -4.84
CA VAL A 87 7.67 2.64 -6.17
C VAL A 87 9.14 3.07 -6.21
N GLU A 88 9.53 4.00 -5.33
CA GLU A 88 10.83 4.68 -5.31
C GLU A 88 11.71 4.30 -4.11
N SER A 89 11.18 3.67 -3.06
CA SER A 89 11.99 3.30 -1.90
C SER A 89 12.97 2.16 -2.24
N ASP A 90 14.26 2.42 -2.08
CA ASP A 90 15.35 1.46 -2.34
C ASP A 90 15.16 0.12 -1.61
N ASP A 91 14.51 0.14 -0.44
CA ASP A 91 14.30 -1.06 0.38
C ASP A 91 13.32 -2.07 -0.25
N ILE A 92 12.39 -1.59 -1.09
CA ILE A 92 11.24 -2.39 -1.56
C ILE A 92 10.91 -2.24 -3.05
N SER A 93 11.45 -1.23 -3.74
CA SER A 93 11.01 -0.85 -5.09
C SER A 93 11.18 -1.93 -6.15
N ASP A 94 12.12 -2.86 -5.95
CA ASP A 94 12.38 -3.99 -6.83
C ASP A 94 11.35 -5.11 -6.66
N ASN A 95 10.71 -5.17 -5.49
CA ASN A 95 9.73 -6.18 -5.15
C ASN A 95 8.29 -5.72 -5.42
N VAL A 96 8.04 -4.45 -5.72
CA VAL A 96 6.69 -3.92 -5.98
C VAL A 96 6.27 -4.20 -7.42
N ASN A 97 5.16 -4.91 -7.61
CA ASN A 97 4.59 -5.19 -8.92
C ASN A 97 3.41 -4.26 -9.22
N LEU A 98 3.55 -3.40 -10.23
CA LEU A 98 2.55 -2.42 -10.64
C LEU A 98 1.50 -2.98 -11.61
N ASN A 99 1.76 -4.14 -12.19
CA ASN A 99 0.93 -4.77 -13.23
C ASN A 99 -0.16 -5.69 -12.66
N ILE A 100 -0.25 -5.85 -11.34
CA ILE A 100 -1.29 -6.66 -10.71
C ILE A 100 -2.65 -5.98 -10.90
N CYS A 101 -3.59 -6.70 -11.51
CA CYS A 101 -4.97 -6.28 -11.65
C CYS A 101 -5.82 -6.68 -10.45
N ASN A 102 -6.88 -5.91 -10.18
CA ASN A 102 -7.88 -6.27 -9.18
C ASN A 102 -8.78 -7.43 -9.67
N SER A 103 -9.78 -7.83 -8.87
CA SER A 103 -10.71 -8.89 -9.25
C SER A 103 -11.59 -8.58 -10.46
N ASP A 104 -11.72 -7.30 -10.83
CA ASP A 104 -12.44 -6.85 -12.03
C ASP A 104 -11.54 -6.81 -13.28
N GLY A 105 -10.24 -7.10 -13.13
CA GLY A 105 -9.24 -7.04 -14.21
C GLY A 105 -8.63 -5.65 -14.42
N ASP A 106 -8.93 -4.67 -13.56
CA ASP A 106 -8.42 -3.31 -13.67
C ASP A 106 -7.00 -3.20 -13.12
N THR A 107 -6.10 -2.57 -13.88
CA THR A 107 -4.76 -2.15 -13.40
C THR A 107 -4.81 -0.84 -12.62
N LEU A 108 -3.67 -0.41 -12.06
CA LEU A 108 -3.54 0.90 -11.40
C LEU A 108 -3.95 2.06 -12.33
N LEU A 109 -3.59 1.98 -13.61
CA LEU A 109 -3.89 3.01 -14.59
C LEU A 109 -5.38 3.05 -14.93
N HIS A 110 -6.03 1.89 -15.08
CA HIS A 110 -7.49 1.80 -15.25
C HIS A 110 -8.21 2.51 -14.08
N GLN A 111 -7.80 2.20 -12.85
CA GLN A 111 -8.36 2.80 -11.64
C GLN A 111 -8.14 4.32 -11.58
N ALA A 112 -6.95 4.80 -11.96
CA ALA A 112 -6.63 6.23 -11.95
C ALA A 112 -7.44 7.02 -12.99
N CYS A 113 -7.68 6.43 -14.17
CA CYS A 113 -8.50 7.02 -15.23
C CYS A 113 -10.02 7.01 -14.91
N TYR A 114 -10.51 5.99 -14.23
CA TYR A 114 -11.94 5.87 -13.93
C TYR A 114 -12.42 6.84 -12.83
N THR A 115 -11.54 7.18 -11.88
CA THR A 115 -11.92 7.96 -10.71
C THR A 115 -12.00 9.47 -10.99
N ARG A 116 -12.90 10.16 -10.29
CA ARG A 116 -13.03 11.64 -10.31
C ARG A 116 -12.49 12.30 -9.05
N LEU A 117 -11.67 11.60 -8.29
CA LEU A 117 -11.02 12.15 -7.09
C LEU A 117 -9.99 13.21 -7.49
N ARG A 118 -9.84 14.24 -6.64
CA ARG A 118 -8.75 15.21 -6.79
C ARG A 118 -7.40 14.47 -6.75
N GLY A 119 -6.46 14.88 -7.61
CA GLY A 119 -5.14 14.27 -7.73
C GLY A 119 -5.06 13.09 -8.70
N SER A 120 -6.14 12.73 -9.39
CA SER A 120 -6.10 11.67 -10.42
C SER A 120 -5.17 12.01 -11.58
N GLU A 121 -5.13 13.26 -12.02
CA GLU A 121 -4.21 13.72 -13.08
C GLU A 121 -2.74 13.54 -12.67
N ASP A 122 -2.39 13.92 -11.43
CA ASP A 122 -1.04 13.73 -10.89
C ASP A 122 -0.68 12.25 -10.75
N MET A 123 -1.65 11.41 -10.33
CA MET A 123 -1.46 9.97 -10.24
C MET A 123 -1.25 9.35 -11.63
N ILE A 124 -2.07 9.70 -12.62
CA ILE A 124 -1.92 9.22 -14.00
C ILE A 124 -0.56 9.65 -14.55
N ALA A 125 -0.22 10.93 -14.40
CA ALA A 125 1.07 11.46 -14.84
C ALA A 125 2.22 10.69 -14.19
N TYR A 126 2.17 10.45 -12.88
CA TYR A 126 3.18 9.68 -12.18
C TYR A 126 3.29 8.23 -12.68
N LEU A 127 2.16 7.51 -12.74
CA LEU A 127 2.13 6.10 -13.15
C LEU A 127 2.62 5.91 -14.59
N VAL A 128 2.29 6.82 -15.51
CA VAL A 128 2.80 6.78 -16.89
C VAL A 128 4.31 7.03 -16.94
N HIS A 129 4.84 7.95 -16.11
CA HIS A 129 6.27 8.28 -16.11
C HIS A 129 7.14 7.30 -15.33
N CYS A 130 6.58 6.54 -14.39
CA CYS A 130 7.38 5.61 -13.59
C CYS A 130 7.92 4.41 -14.40
N GLY A 131 7.42 4.20 -15.63
CA GLY A 131 7.99 3.26 -16.60
C GLY A 131 7.91 1.77 -16.22
N LYS A 132 7.20 1.45 -15.12
CA LYS A 132 7.06 0.09 -14.57
C LYS A 132 5.65 -0.51 -14.80
N ILE A 133 4.83 0.12 -15.64
CA ILE A 133 3.51 -0.39 -16.01
C ILE A 133 3.53 -0.73 -17.50
N ASP A 134 3.25 -1.99 -17.83
CA ASP A 134 3.21 -2.53 -19.21
C ASP A 134 1.82 -2.40 -19.85
#